data_AF-A0A6A4IA66-F1
#
_entry.id   AF-A0A6A4IA66-F1
#
_cell.length_a   1.000
_cell.length_b   1.000
_cell.length_c   1.000
_cell.angle_alpha   90.00
_cell.angle_beta   90.00
_cell.angle_gamma   90.00
#
_symmetry.space_group_name_H-M   'P 1'
#
loop_
_entity.id
_entity.type
_entity.pdbx_description
1 polymer ?
#
loop_
_entity_poly.entity_id
_entity_poly.type
_entity_poly.pdbx_seq_one_letter_code
_entity_poly.pdbx_strand_id
1 'polypeptide(L)'
;MPLGSNCNETLFSSQIQDYPLILEKLRWESGPASIPNPDKVLPIIHIARRELEDCEKQIEALESRRESLQEYAALLQSLLSPIRKVPDEILQHIFDDCCDMKYFTVGNHQKSPNAIRNAPALAVSSVCSRWRRNGLSMPSIWSRISLSRYVRAVVDFTALETVLNRTPQHPLTIVIDFSPDFNKYPVFTLLKKHTHRWYSFTDKSRKEFRHDELRYSFISIFLHPDPALKFPLLEYLDIVDIEASDLKMLAHASPKLKKLSTTFIPDGTSVETSLFAQLSHLELRKLSVPKIQALFRSSHRLVSLETEESVNPHYAETVVPCRTIDTLTVYLNPALS
;
A
#
# COMPACT_ATOMS: atom_id res chain seq x y z
N MET A 1 -16.41 -3.74 -43.42
CA MET A 1 -15.30 -4.15 -44.30
C MET A 1 -15.53 -5.60 -44.68
N PRO A 2 -15.55 -5.96 -45.97
CA PRO A 2 -15.95 -7.29 -46.39
C PRO A 2 -14.85 -8.29 -46.02
N LEU A 3 -15.25 -9.34 -45.28
CA LEU A 3 -14.43 -10.51 -44.97
C LEU A 3 -14.24 -11.27 -46.29
N GLY A 4 -13.00 -11.24 -46.81
CA GLY A 4 -12.62 -11.92 -48.03
C GLY A 4 -12.79 -13.43 -47.90
N SER A 5 -13.91 -13.91 -48.41
CA SER A 5 -14.13 -15.29 -48.83
C SER A 5 -13.21 -15.58 -50.00
N ASN A 6 -12.08 -16.26 -49.76
CA ASN A 6 -11.31 -16.92 -50.82
C ASN A 6 -10.44 -18.08 -50.27
N CYS A 7 -10.97 -18.84 -49.32
CA CYS A 7 -10.36 -20.10 -48.88
C CYS A 7 -10.89 -21.25 -49.77
N ASN A 8 -10.57 -21.26 -51.05
CA ASN A 8 -10.89 -22.40 -51.93
C ASN A 8 -9.84 -22.68 -53.01
N GLU A 9 -8.61 -22.20 -52.82
CA GLU A 9 -7.46 -22.74 -53.54
C GLU A 9 -6.73 -23.70 -52.58
N THR A 10 -6.44 -24.90 -53.07
CA THR A 10 -5.74 -25.96 -52.35
C THR A 10 -4.46 -25.40 -51.74
N LEU A 11 -4.47 -25.09 -50.43
CA LEU A 11 -3.38 -24.41 -49.71
C LEU A 11 -2.03 -25.13 -49.79
N PHE A 12 -2.02 -26.39 -50.24
CA PHE A 12 -0.82 -27.22 -50.33
C PHE A 12 -0.85 -28.10 -51.59
N SER A 13 -0.64 -27.50 -52.77
CA SER A 13 -0.27 -28.31 -53.95
C SER A 13 1.23 -28.61 -53.90
N SER A 14 1.62 -29.81 -53.49
CA SER A 14 3.04 -30.23 -53.55
C SER A 14 3.48 -30.36 -55.00
N GLN A 15 4.61 -29.75 -55.38
CA GLN A 15 5.20 -29.96 -56.70
C GLN A 15 5.99 -31.28 -56.77
N ILE A 16 6.17 -31.98 -55.65
CA ILE A 16 6.89 -33.26 -55.58
C ILE A 16 5.90 -34.41 -55.79
N GLN A 17 5.72 -34.83 -57.04
CA GLN A 17 4.88 -35.99 -57.40
C GLN A 17 5.67 -37.31 -57.54
N ASP A 18 7.00 -37.27 -57.49
CA ASP A 18 7.89 -38.40 -57.83
C ASP A 18 8.27 -39.32 -56.65
N TYR A 19 7.66 -39.12 -55.48
CA TYR A 19 8.00 -39.84 -54.24
C TYR A 19 8.00 -41.39 -54.34
N PRO A 20 7.02 -42.04 -55.01
CA PRO A 20 7.00 -43.50 -55.14
C PRO A 20 8.15 -44.06 -55.99
N LEU A 21 8.55 -43.35 -57.05
CA LEU A 21 9.60 -43.77 -57.97
C LEU A 21 11.00 -43.65 -57.35
N ILE A 22 11.22 -42.67 -56.48
CA ILE A 22 12.47 -42.48 -55.75
C ILE A 22 12.66 -43.61 -54.73
N LEU A 23 11.60 -44.01 -54.02
CA LEU A 23 11.64 -45.12 -53.08
C LEU A 23 11.92 -46.47 -53.76
N GLU A 24 11.39 -46.70 -54.97
CA GLU A 24 11.66 -47.91 -55.75
C GLU A 24 13.14 -48.01 -56.16
N LYS A 25 13.74 -46.90 -56.63
CA LYS A 25 15.18 -46.85 -56.96
C LYS A 25 16.07 -47.11 -55.74
N LEU A 26 15.76 -46.50 -54.60
CA LEU A 26 16.51 -46.72 -53.35
C LEU A 26 16.45 -48.17 -52.85
N ARG A 27 15.43 -48.94 -53.23
CA ARG A 27 15.25 -50.35 -52.83
C ARG A 27 15.96 -51.34 -53.75
N TRP A 28 16.17 -51.00 -55.03
CA TRP A 28 16.71 -51.93 -56.04
C TRP A 28 18.14 -51.62 -56.50
N GLU A 29 18.61 -50.37 -56.41
CA GLU A 29 19.96 -49.98 -56.80
C GLU A 29 20.90 -49.99 -55.57
N SER A 30 21.88 -50.89 -55.52
CA SER A 30 22.83 -51.01 -54.39
C SER A 30 24.21 -51.52 -54.86
N GLY A 31 25.30 -50.98 -54.30
CA GLY A 31 26.69 -51.36 -54.62
C GLY A 31 27.53 -50.22 -55.23
N PRO A 32 28.86 -50.40 -55.42
CA PRO A 32 29.76 -49.33 -55.88
C PRO A 32 29.51 -48.82 -57.32
N ALA A 33 28.72 -49.55 -58.12
CA ALA A 33 28.27 -49.13 -59.45
C ALA A 33 26.94 -48.34 -59.45
N SER A 34 26.29 -48.25 -58.28
CA SER A 34 24.97 -47.64 -58.08
C SER A 34 25.10 -46.21 -57.51
N ILE A 35 26.05 -45.43 -58.01
CA ILE A 35 26.22 -44.04 -57.60
C ILE A 35 25.21 -43.22 -58.41
N PRO A 36 24.16 -42.64 -57.78
CA PRO A 36 23.20 -41.81 -58.51
C PRO A 36 23.94 -40.64 -59.16
N ASN A 37 23.63 -40.32 -60.41
CA ASN A 37 24.23 -39.16 -61.06
C ASN A 37 23.86 -37.89 -60.25
N PRO A 38 24.84 -37.22 -59.61
CA PRO A 38 24.58 -36.08 -58.74
C PRO A 38 23.86 -34.94 -59.48
N ASP A 39 24.11 -34.76 -60.78
CA ASP A 39 23.50 -33.72 -61.60
C ASP A 39 21.98 -33.89 -61.76
N LYS A 40 21.46 -35.11 -61.57
CA LYS A 40 20.03 -35.42 -61.66
C LYS A 40 19.30 -35.31 -60.32
N VAL A 41 20.00 -35.57 -59.20
CA VAL A 41 19.39 -35.63 -57.86
C VAL A 41 19.48 -34.28 -57.14
N LEU A 42 20.56 -33.53 -57.35
CA LEU A 42 20.74 -32.21 -56.73
C LEU A 42 19.57 -31.24 -57.02
N PRO A 43 19.05 -31.10 -58.25
CA PRO A 43 17.93 -30.19 -58.51
C PRO A 43 16.67 -30.56 -57.72
N ILE A 44 16.37 -31.85 -57.58
CA ILE A 44 15.20 -32.35 -56.84
C ILE A 44 15.34 -32.02 -55.34
N ILE A 45 16.54 -32.21 -54.77
CA ILE A 45 16.85 -31.81 -53.39
C ILE A 45 16.67 -30.29 -53.20
N HIS A 46 17.14 -29.47 -54.15
CA HIS A 46 16.99 -28.01 -54.06
C HIS A 46 15.53 -27.58 -54.13
N ILE A 47 14.71 -28.22 -54.98
CA ILE A 47 13.27 -27.97 -55.06
C ILE A 47 12.60 -28.34 -53.74
N ALA A 48 12.86 -29.54 -53.22
CA ALA A 48 12.27 -29.99 -51.96
C ALA A 48 12.67 -29.12 -50.77
N ARG A 49 13.93 -28.68 -50.70
CA ARG A 49 14.39 -27.72 -49.67
C ARG A 49 13.69 -26.38 -49.80
N ARG A 50 13.53 -25.87 -51.02
CA ARG A 50 12.83 -24.60 -51.26
C ARG A 50 11.35 -24.69 -50.88
N GLU A 51 10.67 -25.80 -51.20
CA GLU A 51 9.28 -26.02 -50.78
C GLU A 51 9.15 -26.12 -49.26
N LEU A 52 10.12 -26.77 -48.59
CA LEU A 52 10.16 -26.85 -47.14
C LEU A 52 10.36 -25.46 -46.51
N GLU A 53 11.30 -24.67 -47.02
CA GLU A 53 11.51 -23.28 -46.60
C GLU A 53 10.26 -22.41 -46.84
N ASP A 54 9.53 -22.63 -47.93
CA ASP A 54 8.27 -21.91 -48.21
C ASP A 54 7.15 -22.33 -47.24
N CYS A 55 7.01 -23.63 -46.99
CA CYS A 55 6.07 -24.16 -45.99
C CYS A 55 6.37 -23.60 -44.59
N GLU A 56 7.65 -23.56 -44.19
CA GLU A 56 8.07 -22.99 -42.91
C GLU A 56 7.69 -21.51 -42.80
N LYS A 57 7.93 -20.70 -43.85
CA LYS A 57 7.51 -19.29 -43.89
C LYS A 57 5.98 -19.13 -43.80
N GLN A 58 5.23 -20.01 -44.46
CA GLN A 58 3.77 -19.99 -44.39
C GLN A 58 3.28 -20.32 -42.97
N ILE A 59 3.91 -21.30 -42.30
CA ILE A 59 3.61 -21.63 -40.90
C ILE A 59 3.87 -20.42 -40.00
N GLU A 60 5.05 -19.80 -40.10
CA GLU A 60 5.39 -18.60 -39.32
C GLU A 60 4.38 -17.46 -39.54
N ALA A 61 3.98 -17.21 -40.78
CA ALA A 61 2.98 -16.19 -41.11
C ALA A 61 1.60 -16.52 -40.52
N LEU A 62 1.18 -17.79 -40.57
CA LEU A 62 -0.08 -18.25 -39.99
C LEU A 62 -0.06 -18.20 -38.45
N GLU A 63 1.06 -18.52 -37.82
CA GLU A 63 1.23 -18.43 -36.37
C GLU A 63 1.18 -16.97 -35.89
N SER A 64 1.91 -16.08 -36.56
CA SER A 64 1.82 -14.63 -36.29
C SER A 64 0.38 -14.11 -36.49
N ARG A 65 -0.31 -14.60 -37.53
CA ARG A 65 -1.72 -14.26 -37.75
C ARG A 65 -2.63 -14.80 -36.64
N ARG A 66 -2.41 -16.02 -36.17
CA ARG A 66 -3.15 -16.62 -35.05
C ARG A 66 -2.98 -15.80 -33.78
N GLU A 67 -1.75 -15.43 -33.43
CA GLU A 67 -1.44 -14.60 -32.25
C GLU A 67 -2.13 -13.24 -32.32
N SER A 68 -2.00 -12.52 -33.44
CA SER A 68 -2.67 -11.22 -33.61
C SER A 68 -4.20 -11.31 -33.50
N LEU A 69 -4.81 -12.39 -34.01
CA LEU A 69 -6.25 -12.62 -33.88
C LEU A 69 -6.66 -12.98 -32.45
N GLN A 70 -5.84 -13.72 -31.72
CA GLN A 70 -6.08 -14.02 -30.30
C GLN A 70 -6.02 -12.75 -29.45
N GLU A 71 -5.02 -11.89 -29.66
CA GLU A 71 -4.91 -10.58 -28.99
C GLU A 71 -6.13 -9.70 -29.31
N TYR A 72 -6.53 -9.64 -30.58
CA TYR A 72 -7.70 -8.88 -31.00
C TYR A 72 -9.00 -9.39 -30.35
N ALA A 73 -9.19 -10.72 -30.32
CA ALA A 73 -10.34 -11.33 -29.66
C ALA A 73 -10.36 -11.02 -28.14
N ALA A 74 -9.21 -11.09 -27.48
CA ALA A 74 -9.08 -10.73 -26.06
C ALA A 74 -9.43 -9.25 -25.81
N LEU A 75 -8.99 -8.34 -26.68
CA LEU A 75 -9.36 -6.92 -26.61
C LEU A 75 -10.88 -6.72 -26.73
N LEU A 76 -11.53 -7.38 -27.70
CA LEU A 76 -12.99 -7.32 -27.87
C LEU A 76 -13.74 -7.91 -26.66
N GLN A 77 -13.29 -9.05 -26.14
CA GLN A 77 -13.85 -9.64 -24.92
C GLN A 77 -13.70 -8.69 -23.74
N SER A 78 -12.58 -7.98 -23.64
CA SER A 78 -12.41 -6.97 -22.61
C SER A 78 -13.55 -5.94 -22.69
N LEU A 79 -13.95 -5.48 -23.88
CA LEU A 79 -14.99 -4.44 -24.06
C LEU A 79 -16.33 -4.84 -23.43
N LEU A 80 -16.59 -6.14 -23.33
CA LEU A 80 -17.78 -6.71 -22.71
C LEU A 80 -17.66 -6.88 -21.19
N SER A 81 -16.50 -6.56 -20.61
CA SER A 81 -16.23 -6.71 -19.18
C SER A 81 -17.23 -5.91 -18.34
N PRO A 82 -17.85 -6.52 -17.30
CA PRO A 82 -18.81 -5.86 -16.42
C PRO A 82 -18.26 -4.58 -15.78
N ILE A 83 -16.95 -4.51 -15.52
CA ILE A 83 -16.30 -3.35 -14.88
C ILE A 83 -16.50 -2.05 -15.68
N ARG A 84 -16.75 -2.15 -16.99
CA ARG A 84 -17.03 -0.98 -17.85
C ARG A 84 -18.42 -0.39 -17.59
N LYS A 85 -19.37 -1.18 -17.07
CA LYS A 85 -20.74 -0.74 -16.72
C LYS A 85 -20.86 -0.19 -15.30
N VAL A 86 -19.88 -0.44 -14.44
CA VAL A 86 -19.86 0.06 -13.06
C VAL A 86 -19.81 1.59 -13.10
N PRO A 87 -20.68 2.33 -12.37
CA PRO A 87 -20.62 3.79 -12.26
C PRO A 87 -19.34 4.30 -11.59
N ASP A 88 -19.00 5.57 -11.79
CA ASP A 88 -17.80 6.16 -11.20
C ASP A 88 -17.89 6.20 -9.66
N GLU A 89 -19.07 6.43 -9.10
CA GLU A 89 -19.31 6.46 -7.65
C GLU A 89 -18.99 5.12 -6.99
N ILE A 90 -19.36 4.02 -7.65
CA ILE A 90 -19.08 2.67 -7.16
C ILE A 90 -17.58 2.36 -7.28
N LEU A 91 -16.93 2.78 -8.36
CA LEU A 91 -15.48 2.65 -8.49
C LEU A 91 -14.75 3.44 -7.39
N GLN A 92 -15.21 4.66 -7.10
CA GLN A 92 -14.65 5.50 -6.04
C GLN A 92 -14.86 4.85 -4.66
N HIS A 93 -16.02 4.27 -4.39
CA HIS A 93 -16.27 3.51 -3.16
C HIS A 93 -15.30 2.34 -3.01
N ILE A 94 -15.14 1.53 -4.07
CA ILE A 94 -14.18 0.43 -4.10
C ILE A 94 -12.75 0.95 -3.86
N PHE A 95 -12.38 2.10 -4.45
CA PHE A 95 -11.06 2.68 -4.26
C PHE A 95 -10.85 3.13 -2.82
N ASP A 96 -11.84 3.74 -2.18
CA ASP A 96 -11.74 4.17 -0.79
C ASP A 96 -11.54 2.98 0.16
N ASP A 97 -12.26 1.87 -0.10
CA ASP A 97 -12.13 0.61 0.65
C ASP A 97 -10.78 -0.07 0.40
N CYS A 98 -10.32 -0.10 -0.85
CA CYS A 98 -9.04 -0.74 -1.23
C CYS A 98 -7.82 0.10 -0.82
N CYS A 99 -7.97 1.41 -0.70
CA CYS A 99 -6.90 2.35 -0.36
C CYS A 99 -7.00 2.81 1.10
N ASP A 100 -7.16 1.86 2.02
CA ASP A 100 -7.22 2.12 3.46
C ASP A 100 -5.96 2.86 3.96
N MET A 101 -4.76 2.35 3.62
CA MET A 101 -3.50 3.04 3.90
C MET A 101 -2.50 2.92 2.76
N LYS A 102 -1.75 3.99 2.50
CA LYS A 102 -0.56 3.93 1.64
C LYS A 102 0.66 3.61 2.46
N TYR A 103 1.22 2.44 2.22
CA TYR A 103 2.44 2.00 2.88
C TYR A 103 3.66 2.49 2.09
N PHE A 104 4.27 3.58 2.54
CA PHE A 104 5.60 3.96 2.12
C PHE A 104 6.60 3.17 2.95
N THR A 105 7.29 2.25 2.29
CA THR A 105 8.44 1.59 2.88
C THR A 105 9.66 2.47 2.74
N VAL A 106 10.24 2.86 3.87
CA VAL A 106 11.50 3.60 3.97
C VAL A 106 12.62 2.60 3.67
N GLY A 107 12.98 2.43 2.39
CA GLY A 107 14.02 1.52 1.91
C GLY A 107 13.86 1.06 0.45
N ASN A 108 14.72 0.15 -0.03
CA ASN A 108 14.85 -0.23 -1.44
C ASN A 108 13.54 -0.84 -1.95
N HIS A 109 13.05 -0.30 -3.08
CA HIS A 109 11.92 -0.83 -3.84
C HIS A 109 12.20 -2.17 -4.54
N GLN A 110 13.39 -2.76 -4.34
CA GLN A 110 13.76 -3.99 -5.02
C GLN A 110 13.19 -5.20 -4.27
N LYS A 111 12.12 -5.74 -4.87
CA LYS A 111 11.55 -7.08 -4.62
C LYS A 111 10.78 -7.24 -3.31
N SER A 112 9.88 -6.31 -2.99
CA SER A 112 8.68 -6.73 -2.26
C SER A 112 7.71 -7.38 -3.27
N PRO A 113 7.31 -8.65 -3.09
CA PRO A 113 6.27 -9.28 -3.92
C PRO A 113 4.91 -8.57 -3.84
N ASN A 114 4.79 -7.51 -3.02
CA ASN A 114 3.57 -6.77 -2.74
C ASN A 114 3.69 -5.26 -3.05
N ALA A 115 4.53 -4.84 -4.01
CA ALA A 115 4.67 -3.42 -4.41
C ALA A 115 3.31 -2.73 -4.71
N ILE A 116 2.35 -3.48 -5.25
CA ILE A 116 0.96 -3.03 -5.47
C ILE A 116 0.22 -2.76 -4.16
N ARG A 117 0.36 -3.65 -3.15
CA ARG A 117 -0.25 -3.46 -1.82
C ARG A 117 0.35 -2.27 -1.08
N ASN A 118 1.59 -1.93 -1.36
CA ASN A 118 2.26 -0.83 -0.68
C ASN A 118 1.75 0.54 -1.17
N ALA A 119 1.36 0.63 -2.44
CA ALA A 119 0.86 1.87 -3.02
C ALA A 119 -0.50 1.69 -3.70
N PRO A 120 -1.58 1.37 -2.94
CA PRO A 120 -2.87 1.00 -3.50
C PRO A 120 -3.46 2.08 -4.41
N ALA A 121 -3.37 3.36 -4.02
CA ALA A 121 -3.89 4.44 -4.87
C ALA A 121 -3.11 4.59 -6.20
N LEU A 122 -1.79 4.34 -6.20
CA LEU A 122 -1.00 4.35 -7.43
C LEU A 122 -1.36 3.15 -8.31
N ALA A 123 -1.56 1.98 -7.70
CA ALA A 123 -1.95 0.77 -8.40
C ALA A 123 -3.34 0.90 -9.05
N VAL A 124 -4.36 1.38 -8.33
CA VAL A 124 -5.68 1.60 -8.95
C VAL A 124 -5.59 2.69 -10.04
N SER A 125 -4.76 3.71 -9.85
CA SER A 125 -4.57 4.78 -10.83
C SER A 125 -3.74 4.38 -12.06
N SER A 126 -3.11 3.20 -12.07
CA SER A 126 -2.33 2.70 -13.21
C SER A 126 -3.12 1.77 -14.12
N VAL A 127 -4.29 1.27 -13.70
CA VAL A 127 -5.08 0.25 -14.43
C VAL A 127 -5.56 0.74 -15.80
N CYS A 128 -6.28 1.85 -15.86
CA CYS A 128 -6.73 2.45 -17.12
C CYS A 128 -6.98 3.96 -16.97
N SER A 129 -7.24 4.66 -18.08
CA SER A 129 -7.48 6.11 -18.08
C SER A 129 -8.67 6.54 -17.20
N ARG A 130 -9.73 5.72 -17.16
CA ARG A 130 -10.91 5.97 -16.32
C ARG A 130 -10.61 5.82 -14.83
N TRP A 131 -9.89 4.77 -14.46
CA TRP A 131 -9.49 4.53 -13.08
C TRP A 131 -8.50 5.59 -12.60
N ARG A 132 -7.56 5.99 -13.45
CA ARG A 132 -6.65 7.11 -13.18
C ARG A 132 -7.39 8.40 -12.89
N ARG A 133 -8.41 8.74 -13.68
CA ARG A 133 -9.21 9.95 -13.49
C ARG A 133 -9.92 9.93 -12.13
N ASN A 134 -10.60 8.83 -11.81
CA ASN A 134 -11.29 8.65 -10.53
C ASN A 134 -10.32 8.65 -9.34
N GLY A 135 -9.20 7.92 -9.45
CA GLY A 135 -8.19 7.87 -8.40
C GLY A 135 -7.59 9.25 -8.13
N LEU A 136 -7.26 10.02 -9.17
CA LEU A 136 -6.72 11.38 -9.02
C LEU A 136 -7.76 12.39 -8.49
N SER A 137 -9.05 12.20 -8.75
CA SER A 137 -10.12 13.06 -8.22
C SER A 137 -10.50 12.79 -6.76
N MET A 138 -9.90 11.79 -6.12
CA MET A 138 -10.16 11.42 -4.73
C MET A 138 -8.97 11.76 -3.82
N PRO A 139 -8.84 12.97 -3.26
CA PRO A 139 -7.72 13.29 -2.36
C PRO A 139 -7.62 12.38 -1.13
N SER A 140 -8.75 11.85 -0.63
CA SER A 140 -8.82 10.97 0.56
C SER A 140 -7.86 9.79 0.47
N ILE A 141 -7.85 9.06 -0.65
CA ILE A 141 -7.01 7.89 -0.85
C ILE A 141 -5.52 8.25 -0.93
N TRP A 142 -5.17 9.54 -1.11
CA TRP A 142 -3.79 10.01 -1.13
C TRP A 142 -3.31 10.59 0.20
N SER A 143 -4.22 10.89 1.11
CA SER A 143 -3.92 11.53 2.40
C SER A 143 -3.75 10.56 3.57
N ARG A 144 -3.92 9.25 3.33
CA ARG A 144 -3.73 8.15 4.30
C ARG A 144 -2.34 7.54 4.12
N ILE A 145 -1.40 7.91 4.99
CA ILE A 145 0.04 7.63 4.86
C ILE A 145 0.48 6.74 6.02
N SER A 146 1.07 5.59 5.70
CA SER A 146 1.74 4.70 6.62
C SER A 146 3.22 4.63 6.25
N LEU A 147 4.12 4.89 7.20
CA LEU A 147 5.56 4.84 6.98
C LEU A 147 6.14 3.67 7.79
N SER A 148 6.81 2.72 7.16
CA SER A 148 7.48 1.59 7.83
C SER A 148 8.93 1.46 7.36
N ARG A 149 9.86 1.06 8.24
CA ARG A 149 11.28 0.90 7.88
C ARG A 149 11.54 -0.47 7.27
N TYR A 150 12.28 -0.50 6.16
CA TYR A 150 12.96 -1.71 5.71
C TYR A 150 14.47 -1.52 5.85
N VAL A 151 15.10 -2.46 6.55
CA VAL A 151 16.52 -2.42 6.90
C VAL A 151 17.37 -2.45 5.62
N ARG A 152 18.31 -1.50 5.47
CA ARG A 152 19.41 -1.41 4.46
C ARG A 152 19.16 -0.71 3.11
N ALA A 153 18.59 0.50 3.07
CA ALA A 153 18.60 1.26 1.81
C ALA A 153 18.50 2.78 1.95
N VAL A 154 18.98 3.46 0.91
CA VAL A 154 18.77 4.89 0.67
C VAL A 154 17.28 5.11 0.36
N VAL A 155 16.68 6.09 1.02
CA VAL A 155 15.24 6.30 0.95
C VAL A 155 14.92 7.39 -0.06
N ASP A 156 14.11 7.06 -1.07
CA ASP A 156 13.56 8.02 -2.01
C ASP A 156 12.19 8.51 -1.52
N PHE A 157 12.12 9.78 -1.07
CA PHE A 157 10.89 10.42 -0.62
C PHE A 157 10.17 11.21 -1.72
N THR A 158 10.66 11.20 -2.97
CA THR A 158 10.07 11.98 -4.07
C THR A 158 8.62 11.60 -4.32
N ALA A 159 8.28 10.31 -4.19
CA ALA A 159 6.91 9.83 -4.31
C ALA A 159 6.02 10.39 -3.18
N LEU A 160 6.51 10.40 -1.94
CA LEU A 160 5.79 10.96 -0.79
C LEU A 160 5.59 12.47 -0.94
N GLU A 161 6.64 13.21 -1.33
CA GLU A 161 6.58 14.65 -1.58
C GLU A 161 5.59 14.98 -2.70
N THR A 162 5.62 14.23 -3.80
CA THR A 162 4.65 14.36 -4.90
C THR A 162 3.22 14.16 -4.40
N VAL A 163 2.98 13.17 -3.54
CA VAL A 163 1.66 12.88 -2.98
C VAL A 163 1.17 13.99 -2.04
N LEU A 164 2.05 14.47 -1.15
CA LEU A 164 1.75 15.56 -0.22
C LEU A 164 1.44 16.87 -0.95
N ASN A 165 2.17 17.15 -2.03
CA ASN A 165 1.96 18.34 -2.87
C ASN A 165 0.69 18.25 -3.72
N ARG A 166 0.27 17.04 -4.13
CA ARG A 166 -0.98 16.83 -4.89
C ARG A 166 -2.24 16.96 -4.06
N THR A 167 -2.14 16.80 -2.75
CA THR A 167 -3.28 16.92 -1.84
C THR A 167 -3.05 18.04 -0.83
N PRO A 168 -2.98 19.32 -1.23
CA PRO A 168 -2.54 20.42 -0.36
C PRO A 168 -3.61 20.90 0.63
N GLN A 169 -4.88 20.50 0.49
CA GLN A 169 -5.97 20.96 1.36
C GLN A 169 -6.66 19.83 2.13
N HIS A 170 -6.39 18.56 1.78
CA HIS A 170 -7.08 17.44 2.40
C HIS A 170 -6.44 17.07 3.75
N PRO A 171 -7.23 16.71 4.78
CA PRO A 171 -6.67 16.29 6.06
C PRO A 171 -5.86 15.00 5.95
N LEU A 172 -4.73 14.92 6.66
CA LEU A 172 -3.76 13.84 6.62
C LEU A 172 -3.95 12.87 7.79
N THR A 173 -3.97 11.57 7.47
CA THR A 173 -3.87 10.50 8.46
C THR A 173 -2.50 9.86 8.33
N ILE A 174 -1.72 9.88 9.40
CA ILE A 174 -0.32 9.45 9.39
C ILE A 174 -0.15 8.33 10.40
N VAL A 175 0.46 7.23 9.95
CA VAL A 175 0.86 6.09 10.78
C VAL A 175 2.36 5.89 10.59
N ILE A 176 3.11 5.74 11.66
CA ILE A 176 4.55 5.48 11.62
C ILE A 176 4.82 4.17 12.35
N ASP A 177 5.67 3.32 11.77
CA ASP A 177 6.00 1.99 12.29
C ASP A 177 7.50 1.72 12.11
N PHE A 178 8.34 2.53 12.77
CA PHE A 178 9.78 2.31 12.85
C PHE A 178 10.46 3.13 13.93
N SER A 179 11.67 2.67 14.31
CA SER A 179 12.45 3.22 15.41
C SER A 179 12.94 4.67 15.17
N PRO A 180 12.92 5.48 16.23
CA PRO A 180 13.38 6.85 16.30
C PRO A 180 14.82 7.29 16.01
N ASP A 181 15.52 6.83 14.98
CA ASP A 181 16.80 7.51 14.63
C ASP A 181 16.53 8.81 13.80
N PHE A 182 15.59 9.61 14.29
CA PHE A 182 14.71 10.53 13.53
C PHE A 182 15.38 11.78 12.96
N ASN A 183 16.43 12.31 13.59
CA ASN A 183 17.16 13.48 13.07
C ASN A 183 17.95 13.17 11.78
N LYS A 184 18.04 11.90 11.39
CA LYS A 184 18.76 11.47 10.18
C LYS A 184 17.85 11.32 8.96
N TYR A 185 16.52 11.49 9.09
CA TYR A 185 15.60 11.17 8.00
C TYR A 185 14.86 12.39 7.43
N PRO A 186 15.10 12.76 6.14
CA PRO A 186 14.42 13.85 5.44
C PRO A 186 12.88 13.82 5.47
N VAL A 187 12.28 12.65 5.70
CA VAL A 187 10.82 12.46 5.76
C VAL A 187 10.13 13.30 6.84
N PHE A 188 10.77 13.46 8.00
CA PHE A 188 10.17 14.20 9.11
C PHE A 188 10.15 15.70 8.82
N THR A 189 11.21 16.21 8.18
CA THR A 189 11.25 17.59 7.68
C THR A 189 10.14 17.84 6.65
N LEU A 190 9.86 16.87 5.79
CA LEU A 190 8.76 16.95 4.84
C LEU A 190 7.38 16.94 5.53
N LEU A 191 7.15 16.01 6.46
CA LEU A 191 5.90 15.91 7.21
C LEU A 191 5.63 17.16 8.07
N LYS A 192 6.67 17.77 8.66
CA LYS A 192 6.58 19.02 9.43
C LYS A 192 5.97 20.17 8.65
N LYS A 193 6.23 20.26 7.33
CA LYS A 193 5.65 21.31 6.46
C LYS A 193 4.13 21.21 6.33
N HIS A 194 3.54 20.06 6.69
CA HIS A 194 2.12 19.78 6.50
C HIS A 194 1.34 19.58 7.81
N THR A 195 1.92 19.90 8.98
CA THR A 195 1.26 19.77 10.30
C THR A 195 -0.07 20.51 10.42
N HIS A 196 -0.21 21.63 9.69
CA HIS A 196 -1.45 22.40 9.62
C HIS A 196 -2.67 21.59 9.12
N ARG A 197 -2.46 20.41 8.50
CA ARG A 197 -3.54 19.56 7.97
C ARG A 197 -3.55 18.16 8.56
N TRP A 198 -2.75 17.90 9.59
CA TRP A 198 -2.82 16.61 10.24
C TRP A 198 -4.17 16.46 10.94
N TYR A 199 -4.83 15.34 10.66
CA TYR A 199 -6.11 14.95 11.25
C TYR A 199 -5.93 13.84 12.28
N SER A 200 -5.09 12.86 11.95
CA SER A 200 -4.77 11.74 12.83
C SER A 200 -3.30 11.39 12.73
N PHE A 201 -2.66 11.13 13.87
CA PHE A 201 -1.29 10.64 13.95
C PHE A 201 -1.18 9.43 14.89
N THR A 202 -0.52 8.37 14.43
CA THR A 202 -0.33 7.13 15.19
C THR A 202 1.11 6.63 15.10
N ASP A 203 1.73 6.37 16.25
CA ASP A 203 3.03 5.72 16.36
C ASP A 203 2.88 4.23 16.79
N LYS A 204 3.16 3.32 15.85
CA LYS A 204 3.10 1.87 16.00
C LYS A 204 4.43 1.21 16.38
N SER A 205 5.52 1.98 16.55
CA SER A 205 6.83 1.46 16.99
C SER A 205 6.75 0.60 18.28
N ARG A 206 5.65 0.77 19.03
CA ARG A 206 5.14 -0.03 20.16
C ARG A 206 5.25 -1.56 20.07
N LYS A 207 5.33 -2.19 18.89
CA LYS A 207 5.21 -3.66 18.78
C LYS A 207 6.51 -4.46 18.82
N GLU A 208 7.68 -3.85 18.59
CA GLU A 208 8.92 -4.62 18.38
C GLU A 208 9.93 -4.57 19.53
N PHE A 209 9.85 -3.62 20.46
CA PHE A 209 10.92 -3.41 21.42
C PHE A 209 10.74 -4.17 22.74
N ARG A 210 11.45 -5.30 22.83
CA ARG A 210 11.93 -5.85 24.10
C ARG A 210 13.03 -4.93 24.65
N HIS A 211 12.95 -4.63 25.94
CA HIS A 211 13.91 -3.99 26.85
C HIS A 211 15.26 -3.47 26.28
N ASP A 212 15.58 -2.21 26.63
CA ASP A 212 16.93 -1.59 26.73
C ASP A 212 17.50 -0.62 25.68
N GLU A 213 16.74 -0.07 24.72
CA GLU A 213 17.24 1.05 23.89
C GLU A 213 16.47 2.36 24.10
N LEU A 214 17.22 3.48 24.07
CA LEU A 214 16.80 4.86 24.36
C LEU A 214 15.47 5.21 23.69
N ARG A 215 14.44 5.43 24.51
CA ARG A 215 13.13 5.90 24.07
C ARG A 215 13.23 7.37 23.71
N TYR A 216 13.24 7.68 22.42
CA TYR A 216 13.08 9.05 21.97
C TYR A 216 11.58 9.36 21.92
N SER A 217 11.15 10.27 22.80
CA SER A 217 9.78 10.79 22.83
C SER A 217 9.39 11.38 21.47
N PHE A 218 8.11 11.26 21.08
CA PHE A 218 7.45 11.89 19.91
C PHE A 218 7.85 13.37 19.72
N ILE A 219 8.29 13.99 20.80
CA ILE A 219 8.59 15.41 20.92
C ILE A 219 9.98 15.79 20.51
N SER A 220 10.99 14.96 20.77
CA SER A 220 12.34 15.15 20.23
C SER A 220 12.35 15.36 18.70
N ILE A 221 11.26 14.96 18.03
CA ILE A 221 11.15 14.90 16.59
C ILE A 221 10.25 15.98 16.03
N PHE A 222 9.05 16.17 16.60
CA PHE A 222 8.05 17.09 16.06
C PHE A 222 7.79 18.31 16.93
N LEU A 223 8.04 18.24 18.25
CA LEU A 223 7.54 19.25 19.20
C LEU A 223 8.63 20.00 19.98
N HIS A 224 9.90 19.62 19.87
CA HIS A 224 11.01 20.31 20.53
C HIS A 224 11.67 21.36 19.60
N PRO A 225 11.84 22.60 20.10
CA PRO A 225 10.79 23.58 20.31
C PRO A 225 10.74 24.51 19.09
N ASP A 226 9.89 24.19 18.11
CA ASP A 226 9.38 25.23 17.22
C ASP A 226 8.02 25.68 17.78
N PRO A 227 7.96 26.78 18.55
CA PRO A 227 6.71 27.26 19.14
C PRO A 227 5.68 27.70 18.07
N ALA A 228 6.07 27.77 16.79
CA ALA A 228 5.16 28.08 15.70
C ALA A 228 4.37 26.86 15.18
N LEU A 229 4.76 25.63 15.54
CA LEU A 229 4.08 24.42 15.07
C LEU A 229 2.68 24.31 15.68
N LYS A 230 1.67 24.30 14.80
CA LYS A 230 0.25 24.17 15.15
C LYS A 230 -0.37 22.97 14.43
N PHE A 231 -1.34 22.36 15.09
CA PHE A 231 -2.10 21.21 14.60
C PHE A 231 -3.61 21.52 14.64
N PRO A 232 -4.07 22.50 13.84
CA PRO A 232 -5.43 23.04 13.93
C PRO A 232 -6.54 22.04 13.53
N LEU A 233 -6.18 20.95 12.84
CA LEU A 233 -7.12 19.90 12.41
C LEU A 233 -6.94 18.57 13.16
N LEU A 234 -5.96 18.46 14.07
CA LEU A 234 -5.63 17.18 14.69
C LEU A 234 -6.72 16.79 15.70
N GLU A 235 -7.38 15.68 15.42
CA GLU A 235 -8.45 15.13 16.26
C GLU A 235 -8.03 13.85 17.00
N TYR A 236 -7.10 13.08 16.42
CA TYR A 236 -6.67 11.78 16.96
C TYR A 236 -5.16 11.75 17.09
N LEU A 237 -4.66 11.48 18.30
CA LEU A 237 -3.24 11.33 18.59
C LEU A 237 -3.00 10.05 19.38
N ASP A 238 -2.18 9.16 18.83
CA ASP A 238 -1.73 7.93 19.49
C ASP A 238 -0.21 7.86 19.46
N ILE A 239 0.42 8.05 20.62
CA ILE A 239 1.87 8.15 20.75
C ILE A 239 2.38 7.44 22.00
N VAL A 240 3.54 6.81 21.90
CA VAL A 240 4.06 5.94 22.97
C VAL A 240 4.50 6.75 24.18
N ASP A 241 5.42 7.69 24.00
CA ASP A 241 5.98 8.50 25.07
C ASP A 241 5.66 9.99 24.82
N ILE A 242 4.99 10.62 25.78
CA ILE A 242 4.68 12.05 25.80
C ILE A 242 5.31 12.67 27.05
N GLU A 243 5.92 13.86 26.98
CA GLU A 243 6.45 14.55 28.16
C GLU A 243 5.48 15.63 28.66
N ALA A 244 5.73 16.14 29.87
CA ALA A 244 4.84 17.11 30.52
C ALA A 244 4.78 18.45 29.76
N SER A 245 5.87 18.88 29.12
CA SER A 245 5.92 20.06 28.26
C SER A 245 4.98 19.95 27.06
N ASP A 246 4.73 18.74 26.61
CA ASP A 246 4.08 18.50 25.32
C ASP A 246 2.58 18.43 25.46
N LEU A 247 2.14 17.86 26.58
CA LEU A 247 0.76 18.01 27.04
C LEU A 247 0.40 19.50 27.16
N LYS A 248 1.31 20.35 27.66
CA LYS A 248 1.09 21.80 27.72
C LYS A 248 1.05 22.45 26.33
N MET A 249 1.97 22.08 25.43
CA MET A 249 1.98 22.58 24.05
C MET A 249 0.72 22.18 23.28
N LEU A 250 0.33 20.91 23.34
CA LEU A 250 -0.85 20.36 22.67
C LEU A 250 -2.15 21.01 23.13
N ALA A 251 -2.22 21.43 24.40
CA ALA A 251 -3.36 22.18 24.94
C ALA A 251 -3.68 23.45 24.14
N HIS A 252 -2.68 24.05 23.50
CA HIS A 252 -2.82 25.27 22.70
C HIS A 252 -2.64 25.04 21.20
N ALA A 253 -1.77 24.11 20.81
CA ALA A 253 -1.46 23.81 19.42
C ALA A 253 -2.52 22.95 18.72
N SER A 254 -3.30 22.17 19.48
CA SER A 254 -4.24 21.17 18.97
C SER A 254 -5.66 21.36 19.53
N PRO A 255 -6.37 22.45 19.16
CA PRO A 255 -7.66 22.81 19.76
C PRO A 255 -8.81 21.86 19.40
N LYS A 256 -8.63 20.99 18.39
CA LYS A 256 -9.64 20.02 17.96
C LYS A 256 -9.36 18.60 18.47
N LEU A 257 -8.36 18.41 19.33
CA LEU A 257 -7.98 17.07 19.78
C LEU A 257 -9.12 16.44 20.59
N LYS A 258 -9.59 15.27 20.12
CA LYS A 258 -10.73 14.52 20.68
C LYS A 258 -10.28 13.21 21.30
N LYS A 259 -9.30 12.53 20.72
CA LYS A 259 -8.75 11.27 21.21
C LYS A 259 -7.26 11.39 21.48
N LEU A 260 -6.84 11.02 22.69
CA LEU A 260 -5.45 10.85 23.06
C LEU A 260 -5.21 9.42 23.54
N SER A 261 -4.22 8.74 22.95
CA SER A 261 -3.70 7.46 23.41
C SER A 261 -2.23 7.60 23.75
N THR A 262 -1.84 7.21 24.97
CA THR A 262 -0.43 7.19 25.37
C THR A 262 -0.13 6.16 26.47
N THR A 263 1.14 5.84 26.70
CA THR A 263 1.51 4.78 27.66
C THR A 263 1.28 5.21 29.11
N PHE A 264 1.68 6.41 29.49
CA PHE A 264 1.49 6.95 30.84
C PHE A 264 1.46 8.48 30.80
N ILE A 265 0.87 9.07 31.84
CA ILE A 265 0.96 10.51 32.07
C ILE A 265 2.20 10.80 32.92
N PRO A 266 3.15 11.63 32.45
CA PRO A 266 4.37 11.97 33.19
C PRO A 266 4.07 12.52 34.59
N ASP A 267 4.91 12.14 35.54
CA ASP A 267 4.77 12.60 36.92
C ASP A 267 4.94 14.12 37.04
N GLY A 268 4.13 14.72 37.91
CA GLY A 268 4.02 16.18 38.03
C GLY A 268 3.10 16.86 37.01
N THR A 269 2.54 16.11 36.03
CA THR A 269 1.54 16.68 35.12
C THR A 269 0.16 16.69 35.76
N SER A 270 -0.44 17.88 35.89
CA SER A 270 -1.85 17.99 36.28
C SER A 270 -2.75 17.50 35.15
N VAL A 271 -3.67 16.60 35.50
CA VAL A 271 -4.73 16.12 34.59
C VAL A 271 -5.92 17.08 34.53
N GLU A 272 -5.87 18.18 35.28
CA GLU A 272 -6.88 19.25 35.27
C GLU A 272 -6.55 20.34 34.22
N THR A 273 -5.67 20.04 33.27
CA THR A 273 -5.34 20.98 32.20
C THR A 273 -6.45 21.06 31.16
N SER A 274 -6.49 22.18 30.43
CA SER A 274 -7.46 22.39 29.34
C SER A 274 -7.39 21.32 28.25
N LEU A 275 -6.24 20.65 28.09
CA LEU A 275 -6.06 19.54 27.17
C LEU A 275 -6.98 18.36 27.51
N PHE A 276 -7.02 17.91 28.75
CA PHE A 276 -7.84 16.75 29.12
C PHE A 276 -9.34 17.11 29.15
N ALA A 277 -9.66 18.35 29.50
CA ALA A 277 -11.04 18.84 29.52
C ALA A 277 -11.71 18.83 28.12
N GLN A 278 -10.94 18.95 27.04
CA GLN A 278 -11.47 18.90 25.67
C GLN A 278 -11.58 17.48 25.08
N LEU A 279 -10.96 16.46 25.70
CA LEU A 279 -10.95 15.09 25.18
C LEU A 279 -12.30 14.39 25.36
N SER A 280 -12.63 13.56 24.38
CA SER A 280 -13.78 12.65 24.38
C SER A 280 -13.38 11.19 24.60
N HIS A 281 -12.17 10.81 24.16
CA HIS A 281 -11.62 9.48 24.32
C HIS A 281 -10.19 9.57 24.85
N LEU A 282 -9.90 8.81 25.91
CA LEU A 282 -8.58 8.74 26.51
C LEU A 282 -8.19 7.28 26.71
N GLU A 283 -7.05 6.89 26.15
CA GLU A 283 -6.47 5.55 26.31
C GLU A 283 -5.10 5.69 27.00
N LEU A 284 -4.94 5.07 28.17
CA LEU A 284 -3.77 5.22 29.02
C LEU A 284 -3.35 3.88 29.61
N ARG A 285 -2.22 3.32 29.16
CA ARG A 285 -1.80 2.00 29.68
C ARG A 285 -1.53 1.96 31.17
N LYS A 286 -1.08 3.05 31.81
CA LYS A 286 -0.88 3.08 33.26
C LYS A 286 -1.42 4.37 33.85
N LEU A 287 -2.45 4.26 34.68
CA LEU A 287 -3.02 5.40 35.38
C LEU A 287 -3.35 5.04 36.84
N SER A 288 -3.00 5.92 37.78
CA SER A 288 -3.33 5.74 39.20
C SER A 288 -4.76 6.19 39.50
N VAL A 289 -5.41 5.53 40.47
CA VAL A 289 -6.79 5.86 40.89
C VAL A 289 -7.00 7.34 41.26
N PRO A 290 -6.08 8.02 41.97
CA PRO A 290 -6.22 9.46 42.21
C PRO A 290 -6.23 10.30 40.93
N LYS A 291 -5.44 9.93 39.91
CA LYS A 291 -5.43 10.62 38.60
C LYS A 291 -6.73 10.34 37.83
N ILE A 292 -7.29 9.13 37.92
CA ILE A 292 -8.61 8.79 37.35
C ILE A 292 -9.70 9.68 37.96
N GLN A 293 -9.75 9.79 39.29
CA GLN A 293 -10.73 10.63 39.97
C GLN A 293 -10.56 12.11 39.64
N ALA A 294 -9.32 12.61 39.53
CA ALA A 294 -9.06 13.98 39.11
C ALA A 294 -9.53 14.23 37.66
N LEU A 295 -9.29 13.29 36.73
CA LEU A 295 -9.80 13.36 35.36
C LEU A 295 -11.34 13.41 35.32
N PHE A 296 -12.03 12.61 36.13
CA PHE A 296 -13.49 12.61 36.18
C PHE A 296 -14.07 13.92 36.73
N ARG A 297 -13.33 14.62 37.62
CA ARG A 297 -13.73 15.93 38.13
C ARG A 297 -13.49 17.04 37.10
N SER A 298 -12.38 16.98 36.36
CA SER A 298 -11.98 18.03 35.40
C SER A 298 -12.55 17.87 34.00
N SER A 299 -12.91 16.65 33.59
CA SER A 299 -13.29 16.33 32.22
C SER A 299 -14.79 16.13 32.10
N HIS A 300 -15.46 17.09 31.46
CA HIS A 300 -16.92 17.05 31.24
C HIS A 300 -17.31 16.49 29.87
N ARG A 301 -16.34 16.21 29.00
CA ARG A 301 -16.55 15.70 27.63
C ARG A 301 -16.09 14.26 27.43
N LEU A 302 -15.44 13.68 28.44
CA LEU A 302 -14.87 12.35 28.35
C LEU A 302 -16.00 11.31 28.34
N VAL A 303 -16.07 10.54 27.25
CA VAL A 303 -17.06 9.48 26.99
C VAL A 303 -16.44 8.10 27.19
N SER A 304 -15.17 7.94 26.82
CA SER A 304 -14.45 6.66 26.89
C SER A 304 -13.12 6.83 27.61
N LEU A 305 -12.89 5.99 28.62
CA LEU A 305 -11.59 5.84 29.27
C LEU A 305 -11.16 4.37 29.21
N GLU A 306 -10.00 4.11 28.62
CA GLU A 306 -9.38 2.80 28.57
C GLU A 306 -8.04 2.83 29.31
N THR A 307 -7.83 1.93 30.28
CA THR A 307 -6.59 1.91 31.05
C THR A 307 -6.17 0.51 31.52
N GLU A 308 -4.86 0.25 31.62
CA GLU A 308 -4.35 -0.95 32.31
C GLU A 308 -3.95 -0.56 33.75
N GLU A 309 -4.44 -1.31 34.74
CA GLU A 309 -4.17 -1.01 36.15
C GLU A 309 -2.82 -1.59 36.57
N SER A 310 -1.96 -0.74 37.16
CA SER A 310 -0.81 -1.24 37.93
C SER A 310 -1.29 -1.64 39.32
N VAL A 311 -1.60 -2.93 39.47
CA VAL A 311 -1.95 -3.68 40.70
C VAL A 311 -1.87 -2.87 42.00
N ASN A 312 -3.04 -2.41 42.48
CA ASN A 312 -3.35 -2.47 43.91
C ASN A 312 -4.85 -2.76 44.11
N PRO A 313 -5.25 -4.04 44.29
CA PRO A 313 -6.64 -4.51 44.18
C PRO A 313 -7.61 -3.91 45.20
N HIS A 314 -7.13 -3.17 46.20
CA HIS A 314 -7.99 -2.47 47.17
C HIS A 314 -8.58 -1.15 46.66
N TYR A 315 -8.14 -0.61 45.51
CA TYR A 315 -8.62 0.69 45.02
C TYR A 315 -9.62 0.61 43.86
N ALA A 316 -9.76 -0.54 43.20
CA ALA A 316 -10.72 -0.72 42.09
C ALA A 316 -12.18 -0.48 42.52
N GLU A 317 -12.53 -0.77 43.78
CA GLU A 317 -13.87 -0.56 44.35
C GLU A 317 -14.23 0.92 44.58
N THR A 318 -13.29 1.86 44.43
CA THR A 318 -13.49 3.29 44.76
C THR A 318 -13.62 4.22 43.55
N VAL A 319 -13.66 3.67 42.34
CA VAL A 319 -13.79 4.46 41.11
C VAL A 319 -15.28 4.77 40.87
N VAL A 320 -15.72 5.96 41.25
CA VAL A 320 -17.07 6.46 40.93
C VAL A 320 -17.05 7.10 39.55
N PRO A 321 -17.73 6.56 38.53
CA PRO A 321 -17.74 7.11 37.18
C PRO A 321 -18.43 8.48 37.15
N CYS A 322 -17.94 9.38 36.29
CA CYS A 322 -18.66 10.62 35.99
C CYS A 322 -19.92 10.33 35.15
N ARG A 323 -20.94 11.20 35.21
CA ARG A 323 -22.23 11.00 34.52
C ARG A 323 -22.13 10.96 32.98
N THR A 324 -20.98 11.33 32.41
CA THR A 324 -20.76 11.47 30.96
C THR A 324 -20.01 10.29 30.33
N ILE A 325 -19.56 9.32 31.13
CA ILE A 325 -18.75 8.19 30.64
C ILE A 325 -19.66 7.04 30.30
N ASP A 326 -19.68 6.68 29.02
CA ASP A 326 -20.45 5.53 28.52
C ASP A 326 -19.62 4.23 28.63
N THR A 327 -18.30 4.32 28.45
CA THR A 327 -17.41 3.15 28.43
C THR A 327 -16.18 3.37 29.32
N LEU A 328 -16.03 2.54 30.34
CA LEU A 328 -14.82 2.44 31.16
C LEU A 328 -14.26 1.02 31.05
N THR A 329 -13.08 0.89 30.44
CA THR A 329 -12.39 -0.39 30.31
C THR A 329 -11.12 -0.36 31.17
N VAL A 330 -11.08 -1.19 32.20
CA VAL A 330 -9.91 -1.35 33.07
C VAL A 330 -9.37 -2.76 32.90
N TYR A 331 -8.15 -2.89 32.37
CA TYR A 331 -7.47 -4.17 32.28
C TYR A 331 -6.66 -4.39 33.55
N LEU A 332 -7.05 -5.40 34.33
CA LEU A 332 -6.27 -5.88 35.45
C LEU A 332 -5.18 -6.81 34.90
N ASN A 333 -3.91 -6.49 35.15
CA ASN A 333 -2.79 -7.36 34.79
C ASN A 333 -2.41 -8.23 36.01
N PRO A 334 -2.79 -9.53 36.06
CA PRO A 334 -2.59 -10.37 37.24
C PRO A 334 -1.14 -10.84 37.46
N ALA A 335 -0.18 -10.41 36.63
CA ALA A 335 1.17 -10.99 36.58
C ALA A 335 2.27 -10.27 37.40
N LEU A 336 1.90 -9.42 38.37
CA LEU A 336 2.85 -8.73 39.27
C LEU A 336 2.54 -8.97 40.76
N SER A 337 2.09 -10.18 41.11
CA SER A 337 1.95 -10.64 42.50
C SER A 337 3.21 -11.30 43.03
#